data_AF-A0A7S2FEF9-F1
#
_entry.id   AF-A0A7S2FEF9-F1
#
_cell.length_a   1.000
_cell.length_b   1.000
_cell.length_c   1.000
_cell.angle_alpha   90.00
_cell.angle_beta   90.00
_cell.angle_gamma   90.00
#
_symmetry.space_group_name_H-M   'P 1'
#
loop_
_entity.id
_entity.type
_entity.pdbx_description
1 polymer ?
#
loop_
_entity_poly.entity_id
_entity_poly.type
_entity_poly.pdbx_seq_one_letter_code
_entity_poly.pdbx_strand_id
1 'polypeptide(L)'
;RDWGAADDFLGSISVDLSTLIDQPHLSSAYRDLQDVETGAVAFEVRWRPAGDLGSDFDQKLPEEGVAPLPPGMAESSAEKRMWQLRLWMAELRTIITNVAENNGPRRKETKVLSLSAVVVRLLSGGRIISCKSGKDRTGMSVTAEQVSLLQRWHACSHAEATRLLDEMRRDGCRMENTRKNVGKRGYAFNGLQRRLLPKALRAAKDTTCGGLQS
;
A
#
# COMPACT_ATOMS: atom_id res chain seq x y z
N ARG A 1 -21.32 28.04 -0.23
CA ARG A 1 -21.61 26.79 -0.98
C ARG A 1 -22.72 26.11 -0.21
N ASP A 2 -23.90 26.07 -0.82
CA ASP A 2 -25.10 25.48 -0.25
C ASP A 2 -24.94 23.95 -0.29
N TRP A 3 -24.98 23.31 0.88
CA TRP A 3 -24.85 21.86 1.02
C TRP A 3 -26.24 21.19 1.17
N GLY A 4 -27.33 21.94 0.95
CA GLY A 4 -28.72 21.49 1.14
C GLY A 4 -29.47 21.13 -0.14
N ALA A 5 -28.85 21.23 -1.32
CA ALA A 5 -29.47 20.76 -2.56
C ALA A 5 -29.39 19.22 -2.60
N ALA A 6 -30.54 18.56 -2.79
CA ALA A 6 -30.56 17.13 -3.05
C ALA A 6 -29.88 16.85 -4.40
N ASP A 7 -29.04 15.82 -4.48
CA ASP A 7 -28.41 15.43 -5.73
C ASP A 7 -29.49 14.99 -6.73
N ASP A 8 -29.43 15.53 -7.95
CA ASP A 8 -30.33 15.14 -9.03
C ASP A 8 -30.05 13.69 -9.47
N PHE A 9 -31.11 12.91 -9.65
CA PHE A 9 -31.01 11.54 -10.13
C PHE A 9 -30.72 11.54 -11.64
N LEU A 10 -29.62 10.90 -12.05
CA LEU A 10 -29.13 10.87 -13.43
C LEU A 10 -29.33 9.52 -14.14
N GLY A 11 -30.09 8.60 -13.54
CA GLY A 11 -30.35 7.26 -14.08
C GLY A 11 -29.64 6.15 -13.31
N SER A 12 -30.03 4.90 -13.61
CA SER A 12 -29.53 3.71 -12.94
C SER A 12 -29.01 2.66 -13.91
N ILE A 13 -28.21 1.72 -13.43
CA ILE A 13 -27.79 0.55 -14.21
C ILE A 13 -27.76 -0.68 -13.31
N SER A 14 -28.33 -1.78 -13.80
CA SER A 14 -28.33 -3.07 -13.11
C SER A 14 -27.51 -4.09 -13.89
N VAL A 15 -26.60 -4.77 -13.19
CA VAL A 15 -25.77 -5.86 -13.73
C VAL A 15 -25.98 -7.08 -12.84
N ASP A 16 -26.41 -8.20 -13.42
CA ASP A 16 -26.55 -9.45 -12.69
C ASP A 16 -25.16 -10.07 -12.45
N LEU A 17 -24.78 -10.20 -11.18
CA LEU A 17 -23.48 -10.75 -10.80
C LEU A 17 -23.31 -12.21 -11.22
N SER A 18 -24.39 -12.97 -11.44
CA SER A 18 -24.31 -14.35 -11.93
C SER A 18 -23.63 -14.42 -13.31
N THR A 19 -23.89 -13.43 -14.17
CA THR A 19 -23.29 -13.33 -15.51
C THR A 19 -21.77 -13.10 -15.47
N LEU A 20 -21.27 -12.50 -14.38
CA LEU A 20 -19.84 -12.24 -14.20
C LEU A 20 -19.05 -13.47 -13.74
N ILE A 21 -19.71 -14.49 -13.20
CA ILE A 21 -19.07 -15.76 -12.83
C ILE A 21 -18.70 -16.54 -14.10
N ASP A 22 -19.59 -16.54 -15.09
CA ASP A 22 -19.39 -17.25 -16.36
C ASP A 22 -18.59 -16.44 -17.37
N GLN A 23 -18.70 -15.10 -17.34
CA GLN A 23 -17.91 -14.17 -18.15
C GLN A 23 -17.12 -13.21 -17.25
N PRO A 24 -15.85 -13.51 -16.94
CA PRO A 24 -15.09 -12.78 -15.93
C PRO A 24 -14.66 -11.38 -16.35
N HIS A 25 -15.00 -10.96 -17.58
CA HIS A 25 -14.78 -9.62 -18.09
C HIS A 25 -15.99 -9.18 -18.90
N LEU A 26 -16.60 -8.09 -18.47
CA LEU A 26 -17.68 -7.42 -19.18
C LEU A 26 -17.23 -5.99 -19.47
N SER A 27 -17.03 -5.65 -20.74
CA SER A 27 -16.84 -4.27 -21.17
C SER A 27 -18.00 -3.86 -22.07
N SER A 28 -18.52 -2.66 -21.86
CA SER A 28 -19.44 -2.02 -22.79
C SER A 28 -18.85 -0.70 -23.25
N ALA A 29 -18.87 -0.45 -24.56
CA ALA A 29 -18.52 0.86 -25.10
C ALA A 29 -19.44 1.93 -24.52
N TYR A 30 -20.76 1.68 -24.50
CA TYR A 30 -21.78 2.48 -23.83
C TYR A 30 -23.01 1.60 -23.54
N ARG A 31 -23.60 1.68 -22.34
CA ARG A 31 -24.95 1.15 -22.05
C ARG A 31 -25.88 2.29 -21.66
N ASP A 32 -27.09 2.26 -22.18
CA ASP A 32 -28.12 3.22 -21.80
C ASP A 32 -28.52 3.05 -20.33
N LEU A 33 -28.72 4.17 -19.67
CA LEU A 33 -29.17 4.25 -18.29
C LEU A 33 -30.67 3.97 -18.22
N GLN A 34 -31.07 3.24 -17.19
CA GLN A 34 -32.46 2.99 -16.84
C GLN A 34 -33.02 4.22 -16.12
N ASP A 35 -34.34 4.36 -16.13
CA ASP A 35 -35.09 5.40 -15.40
C ASP A 35 -34.85 6.84 -15.86
N VAL A 36 -34.25 7.05 -17.04
CA VAL A 36 -34.05 8.37 -17.67
C VAL A 36 -34.31 8.32 -19.18
N GLU A 37 -34.74 9.44 -19.76
CA GLU A 37 -35.00 9.55 -21.20
C GLU A 37 -33.71 9.50 -22.05
N THR A 38 -32.62 10.07 -21.53
CA THR A 38 -31.33 10.11 -22.21
C THR A 38 -30.20 9.93 -21.20
N GLY A 39 -29.24 9.06 -21.53
CA GLY A 39 -28.04 8.87 -20.73
C GLY A 39 -27.42 7.53 -21.00
N ALA A 40 -26.10 7.47 -21.09
CA ALA A 40 -25.36 6.22 -21.25
C ALA A 40 -24.08 6.25 -20.43
N VAL A 41 -23.68 5.07 -19.95
CA VAL A 41 -22.46 4.88 -19.17
C VAL A 41 -21.57 3.82 -19.81
N ALA A 42 -20.29 4.15 -19.96
CA ALA A 42 -19.25 3.18 -20.29
C ALA A 42 -18.72 2.58 -18.99
N PHE A 43 -18.61 1.26 -18.93
CA PHE A 43 -18.05 0.60 -17.75
C PHE A 43 -17.34 -0.70 -18.11
N GLU A 44 -16.35 -1.04 -17.30
CA GLU A 44 -15.62 -2.30 -17.35
C GLU A 44 -15.78 -2.98 -15.98
N VAL A 45 -16.32 -4.20 -15.99
CA VAL A 45 -16.45 -5.02 -14.78
C VAL A 45 -15.64 -6.29 -14.97
N ARG A 46 -14.82 -6.62 -13.97
CA ARG A 46 -13.98 -7.82 -13.98
C ARG A 46 -14.21 -8.63 -12.71
N TRP A 47 -14.66 -9.87 -12.87
CA TRP A 47 -14.75 -10.82 -11.77
C TRP A 47 -13.37 -11.43 -11.49
N ARG A 48 -12.99 -11.49 -10.22
CA ARG A 48 -11.72 -12.06 -9.77
C ARG A 48 -11.99 -13.07 -8.64
N PRO A 49 -11.82 -14.38 -8.88
CA PRO A 49 -11.95 -15.39 -7.84
C PRO A 49 -10.93 -15.16 -6.71
N ALA A 50 -11.30 -15.44 -5.46
CA ALA A 50 -10.40 -15.25 -4.30
C ALA A 50 -9.09 -16.06 -4.39
N GLY A 51 -9.09 -17.20 -5.11
CA GLY A 51 -7.89 -18.02 -5.35
C GLY A 51 -6.90 -17.41 -6.37
N ASP A 52 -7.36 -16.45 -7.17
CA ASP A 52 -6.58 -15.85 -8.27
C ASP A 52 -5.82 -14.58 -7.82
N LEU A 53 -5.95 -14.20 -6.54
CA LEU A 53 -5.16 -13.11 -5.95
C LEU A 53 -3.66 -13.41 -6.03
N GLY A 54 -3.24 -14.69 -5.90
CA GLY A 54 -1.84 -15.08 -5.85
C GLY A 54 -1.08 -14.95 -7.18
N SER A 55 -1.76 -15.18 -8.31
CA SER A 55 -1.22 -15.14 -9.69
C SER A 55 -1.22 -13.71 -10.27
N ASP A 56 -2.24 -12.91 -9.96
CA ASP A 56 -2.35 -11.51 -10.39
C ASP A 56 -1.39 -10.58 -9.61
N PHE A 57 -0.98 -10.97 -8.39
CA PHE A 57 0.15 -10.33 -7.69
C PHE A 57 1.47 -10.46 -8.47
N ASP A 58 1.62 -11.42 -9.38
CA ASP A 58 2.87 -11.58 -10.13
C ASP A 58 2.89 -10.75 -11.42
N GLN A 59 1.72 -10.40 -12.00
CA GLN A 59 1.62 -9.63 -13.25
C GLN A 59 1.84 -8.12 -13.11
N LYS A 60 1.69 -7.57 -11.90
CA LYS A 60 1.84 -6.14 -11.61
C LYS A 60 3.08 -5.85 -10.74
N LEU A 61 4.07 -6.75 -10.73
CA LEU A 61 5.38 -6.45 -10.15
C LEU A 61 5.98 -5.29 -10.97
N PRO A 62 6.37 -4.17 -10.34
CA PRO A 62 6.90 -3.02 -11.08
C PRO A 62 8.19 -3.43 -11.81
N GLU A 63 8.28 -3.17 -13.11
CA GLU A 63 9.54 -3.25 -13.85
C GLU A 63 10.49 -2.09 -13.47
N GLU A 64 9.96 -1.01 -12.91
CA GLU A 64 10.75 0.13 -12.47
C GLU A 64 11.64 -0.23 -11.26
N GLY A 65 12.96 -0.19 -11.49
CA GLY A 65 13.99 -0.49 -10.50
C GLY A 65 14.32 -1.98 -10.36
N VAL A 66 13.77 -2.85 -11.21
CA VAL A 66 14.16 -4.25 -11.31
C VAL A 66 15.26 -4.38 -12.35
N ALA A 67 16.38 -5.02 -12.00
CA ALA A 67 17.43 -5.31 -12.97
C ALA A 67 16.87 -6.19 -14.09
N PRO A 68 17.19 -5.90 -15.37
CA PRO A 68 16.66 -6.66 -16.50
C PRO A 68 16.96 -8.15 -16.36
N LEU A 69 16.08 -8.99 -16.91
CA LEU A 69 16.29 -10.44 -16.90
C LEU A 69 17.60 -10.79 -17.61
N PRO A 70 18.34 -11.81 -17.13
CA PRO A 70 19.51 -12.31 -17.83
C PRO A 70 19.15 -12.77 -19.25
N PRO A 71 20.01 -12.55 -20.26
CA PRO A 71 19.78 -13.06 -21.61
C PRO A 71 19.58 -14.57 -21.61
N GLY A 72 18.50 -15.06 -22.24
CA GLY A 72 18.21 -16.49 -22.35
C GLY A 72 17.38 -17.11 -21.21
N MET A 73 16.95 -16.32 -20.21
CA MET A 73 15.98 -16.78 -19.22
C MET A 73 14.56 -16.74 -19.82
N ALA A 74 13.81 -17.84 -19.69
CA ALA A 74 12.43 -17.87 -20.16
C ALA A 74 11.55 -16.88 -19.38
N GLU A 75 10.58 -16.28 -20.08
CA GLU A 75 9.78 -15.16 -19.59
C GLU A 75 8.62 -15.58 -18.65
N SER A 76 8.60 -16.83 -18.19
CA SER A 76 7.49 -17.31 -17.38
C SER A 76 7.36 -16.50 -16.08
N SER A 77 6.13 -16.30 -15.62
CA SER A 77 5.84 -15.54 -14.39
C SER A 77 6.59 -16.10 -13.17
N ALA A 78 6.79 -17.42 -13.10
CA ALA A 78 7.51 -18.09 -12.02
C ALA A 78 9.02 -17.81 -12.05
N GLU A 79 9.66 -17.83 -13.23
CA GLU A 79 11.08 -17.54 -13.38
C GLU A 79 11.38 -16.08 -13.10
N LYS A 80 10.54 -15.16 -13.61
CA LYS A 80 10.58 -13.72 -13.30
C LYS A 80 10.52 -13.48 -11.78
N ARG A 81 9.58 -14.15 -11.10
CA ARG A 81 9.43 -14.07 -9.63
C ARG A 81 10.64 -14.61 -8.88
N MET A 82 11.17 -15.76 -9.29
CA MET A 82 12.35 -16.36 -8.65
C MET A 82 13.61 -15.50 -8.83
N TRP A 83 13.77 -14.90 -10.01
CA TRP A 83 14.85 -13.95 -10.29
C TRP A 83 14.75 -12.71 -9.38
N GLN A 84 13.59 -12.07 -9.34
CA GLN A 84 13.37 -10.92 -8.47
C GLN A 84 13.59 -11.27 -7.00
N LEU A 85 13.10 -12.43 -6.55
CA LEU A 85 13.32 -12.89 -5.18
C LEU A 85 14.81 -13.02 -4.87
N ARG A 86 15.62 -13.62 -5.76
CA ARG A 86 17.08 -13.72 -5.59
C ARG A 86 17.74 -12.33 -5.50
N LEU A 87 17.36 -11.41 -6.38
CA LEU A 87 17.90 -10.05 -6.39
C LEU A 87 17.59 -9.31 -5.08
N TRP A 88 16.33 -9.30 -4.67
CA TRP A 88 15.91 -8.61 -3.45
C TRP A 88 16.45 -9.27 -2.18
N MET A 89 16.60 -10.59 -2.15
CA MET A 89 17.26 -11.29 -1.04
C MET A 89 18.75 -10.96 -0.97
N ALA A 90 19.44 -10.81 -2.11
CA ALA A 90 20.84 -10.41 -2.14
C ALA A 90 21.02 -8.98 -1.62
N GLU A 91 20.19 -8.03 -2.07
CA GLU A 91 20.21 -6.64 -1.58
C GLU A 91 19.90 -6.56 -0.08
N LEU A 92 18.88 -7.30 0.38
CA LEU A 92 18.53 -7.36 1.80
C LEU A 92 19.68 -7.94 2.63
N ARG A 93 20.35 -8.99 2.14
CA ARG A 93 21.53 -9.58 2.79
C ARG A 93 22.64 -8.57 2.92
N THR A 94 22.99 -7.87 1.84
CA THR A 94 24.03 -6.82 1.85
C THR A 94 23.75 -5.76 2.90
N ILE A 95 22.51 -5.25 2.94
CA ILE A 95 22.11 -4.25 3.94
C ILE A 95 22.22 -4.79 5.37
N ILE A 96 21.76 -6.02 5.62
CA ILE A 96 21.84 -6.63 6.96
C ILE A 96 23.30 -6.80 7.40
N THR A 97 24.17 -7.31 6.52
CA THR A 97 25.60 -7.49 6.78
C THR A 97 26.25 -6.14 7.10
N ASN A 98 26.02 -5.12 6.26
CA ASN A 98 26.55 -3.78 6.49
C ASN A 98 26.09 -3.19 7.83
N VAL A 99 24.84 -3.41 8.23
CA VAL A 99 24.32 -2.93 9.52
C VAL A 99 24.96 -3.68 10.69
N ALA A 100 25.27 -4.97 10.55
CA ALA A 100 25.90 -5.78 11.58
C ALA A 100 27.38 -5.44 11.77
N GLU A 101 28.10 -5.14 10.68
CA GLU A 101 29.54 -4.83 10.71
C GLU A 101 29.83 -3.39 11.14
N ASN A 102 28.94 -2.44 10.84
CA ASN A 102 29.11 -1.04 11.22
C ASN A 102 28.72 -0.78 12.69
N ASN A 103 29.63 -1.11 13.61
CA ASN A 103 29.52 -0.93 15.08
C ASN A 103 29.59 0.54 15.59
N GLY A 104 29.59 1.54 14.69
CA GLY A 104 29.59 2.97 15.05
C GLY A 104 28.25 3.47 15.61
N PRO A 105 28.10 4.76 15.98
CA PRO A 105 26.82 5.31 16.45
C PRO A 105 25.71 4.96 15.46
N ARG A 106 24.85 4.01 15.89
CA ARG A 106 24.04 3.15 15.00
C ARG A 106 23.18 3.95 14.03
N ARG A 107 23.65 4.14 12.81
CA ARG A 107 22.82 4.64 11.70
C ARG A 107 21.78 3.56 11.41
N LYS A 108 20.51 3.87 11.69
CA LYS A 108 19.40 2.93 11.47
C LYS A 108 19.09 2.85 9.98
N GLU A 109 19.38 1.72 9.35
CA GLU A 109 18.98 1.49 7.97
C GLU A 109 17.52 1.05 7.90
N THR A 110 16.65 1.97 7.52
CA THR A 110 15.20 1.73 7.45
C THR A 110 14.78 0.94 6.21
N LYS A 111 15.62 0.86 5.16
CA LYS A 111 15.35 0.08 3.95
C LYS A 111 15.15 -1.41 4.22
N VAL A 112 15.71 -1.93 5.32
CA VAL A 112 15.48 -3.31 5.77
C VAL A 112 13.98 -3.60 5.93
N LEU A 113 13.18 -2.60 6.33
CA LEU A 113 11.73 -2.75 6.51
C LEU A 113 10.97 -2.84 5.17
N SER A 114 11.34 -2.05 4.17
CA SER A 114 10.68 -2.08 2.86
C SER A 114 11.12 -3.29 2.03
N LEU A 115 12.40 -3.68 2.12
CA LEU A 115 12.93 -4.84 1.40
C LEU A 115 12.43 -6.15 1.99
N SER A 116 12.38 -6.27 3.32
CA SER A 116 11.76 -7.45 3.95
C SER A 116 10.29 -7.60 3.54
N ALA A 117 9.54 -6.51 3.38
CA ALA A 117 8.17 -6.54 2.88
C ALA A 117 8.07 -7.12 1.47
N VAL A 118 8.96 -6.68 0.56
CA VAL A 118 9.05 -7.18 -0.82
C VAL A 118 9.36 -8.68 -0.82
N VAL A 119 10.42 -9.09 -0.13
CA VAL A 119 10.87 -10.48 -0.08
C VAL A 119 9.79 -11.40 0.50
N VAL A 120 9.18 -11.03 1.63
CA VAL A 120 8.12 -11.83 2.25
C VAL A 120 6.92 -11.98 1.32
N ARG A 121 6.56 -10.93 0.56
CA ARG A 121 5.46 -11.00 -0.40
C ARG A 121 5.78 -11.88 -1.61
N LEU A 122 7.00 -11.82 -2.13
CA LEU A 122 7.48 -12.72 -3.18
C LEU A 122 7.56 -14.18 -2.71
N LEU A 123 7.69 -14.43 -1.41
CA LEU A 123 7.61 -15.76 -0.80
C LEU A 123 6.18 -16.21 -0.46
N SER A 124 5.15 -15.38 -0.74
CA SER A 124 3.77 -15.60 -0.26
C SER A 124 3.68 -15.78 1.26
N GLY A 125 4.58 -15.13 2.02
CA GLY A 125 4.64 -15.25 3.48
C GLY A 125 3.75 -14.26 4.22
N GLY A 126 3.37 -14.64 5.46
CA GLY A 126 2.71 -13.74 6.40
C GLY A 126 3.69 -12.74 7.02
N ARG A 127 3.23 -11.50 7.25
CA ARG A 127 4.07 -10.44 7.83
C ARG A 127 3.39 -9.78 9.03
N ILE A 128 4.15 -9.62 10.11
CA ILE A 128 3.74 -8.87 11.30
C ILE A 128 4.70 -7.69 11.47
N ILE A 129 4.16 -6.50 11.68
CA ILE A 129 4.92 -5.30 12.04
C ILE A 129 4.57 -4.92 13.47
N SER A 130 5.58 -4.84 14.33
CA SER A 130 5.40 -4.35 15.70
C SER A 130 6.65 -3.65 16.22
N CYS A 131 6.43 -2.60 17.00
CA CYS A 131 7.45 -2.01 17.87
C CYS A 131 7.08 -2.29 19.34
N LYS A 132 7.95 -1.94 20.30
CA LYS A 132 7.72 -2.17 21.75
C LYS A 132 6.28 -1.91 22.22
N SER A 133 5.66 -0.80 21.84
CA SER A 133 4.30 -0.41 22.25
C SER A 133 3.21 -0.66 21.20
N GLY A 134 3.54 -1.26 20.05
CA GLY A 134 2.59 -1.53 18.97
C GLY A 134 1.89 -0.30 18.35
N LYS A 135 2.27 0.93 18.72
CA LYS A 135 1.54 2.17 18.41
C LYS A 135 2.25 3.01 17.35
N ASP A 136 3.24 3.81 17.75
CA ASP A 136 3.76 4.94 16.96
C ASP A 136 4.56 4.47 15.75
N ARG A 137 5.73 3.85 15.99
CA ARG A 137 6.58 3.32 14.92
C ARG A 137 5.89 2.21 14.14
N THR A 138 5.02 1.44 14.79
CA THR A 138 4.19 0.43 14.13
C THR A 138 3.23 1.08 13.13
N GLY A 139 2.52 2.13 13.55
CA GLY A 139 1.61 2.87 12.67
C GLY A 139 2.32 3.49 11.47
N MET A 140 3.52 4.04 11.68
CA MET A 140 4.33 4.58 10.58
C MET A 140 4.70 3.50 9.56
N SER A 141 5.23 2.37 10.01
CA SER A 141 5.64 1.28 9.11
C SER A 141 4.45 0.61 8.40
N VAL A 142 3.34 0.37 9.11
CA VAL A 142 2.13 -0.24 8.53
C VAL A 142 1.55 0.64 7.41
N THR A 143 1.35 1.93 7.68
CA THR A 143 0.80 2.87 6.69
C THR A 143 1.74 3.06 5.50
N ALA A 144 3.06 3.07 5.72
CA ALA A 144 4.04 3.15 4.64
C ALA A 144 3.99 1.94 3.70
N GLU A 145 3.84 0.73 4.24
CA GLU A 145 3.67 -0.48 3.43
C GLU A 145 2.34 -0.49 2.68
N GLN A 146 1.24 -0.13 3.34
CA GLN A 146 -0.09 -0.06 2.71
C GLN A 146 -0.08 0.91 1.51
N VAL A 147 0.47 2.11 1.68
CA VAL A 147 0.60 3.07 0.58
C VAL A 147 1.56 2.56 -0.49
N SER A 148 2.67 1.92 -0.13
CA SER A 148 3.57 1.33 -1.13
C SER A 148 2.86 0.25 -1.97
N LEU A 149 1.94 -0.52 -1.39
CA LEU A 149 1.10 -1.45 -2.14
C LEU A 149 0.12 -0.71 -3.05
N LEU A 150 -0.51 0.38 -2.58
CA LEU A 150 -1.36 1.20 -3.45
C LEU A 150 -0.58 1.75 -4.65
N GLN A 151 0.64 2.23 -4.44
CA GLN A 151 1.50 2.71 -5.53
C GLN A 151 1.83 1.61 -6.54
N ARG A 152 2.09 0.39 -6.04
CA ARG A 152 2.49 -0.74 -6.90
C ARG A 152 1.32 -1.34 -7.67
N TRP A 153 0.16 -1.51 -7.03
CA TRP A 153 -0.92 -2.36 -7.54
C TRP A 153 -2.15 -1.58 -8.02
N HIS A 154 -2.26 -0.31 -7.61
CA HIS A 154 -3.48 0.51 -7.76
C HIS A 154 -3.21 1.88 -8.40
N ALA A 155 -2.16 2.02 -9.21
CA ALA A 155 -1.83 3.24 -9.97
C ALA A 155 -1.77 4.53 -9.13
N CYS A 156 -1.45 4.42 -7.83
CA CYS A 156 -1.32 5.58 -6.95
C CYS A 156 -0.01 6.33 -7.25
N SER A 157 -0.15 7.59 -7.66
CA SER A 157 0.98 8.47 -7.95
C SER A 157 1.77 8.83 -6.69
N HIS A 158 2.98 9.37 -6.87
CA HIS A 158 3.80 9.81 -5.74
C HIS A 158 3.15 10.94 -4.91
N ALA A 159 2.41 11.83 -5.59
CA ALA A 159 1.68 12.92 -4.93
C ALA A 159 0.54 12.37 -4.05
N GLU A 160 -0.25 11.44 -4.61
CA GLU A 160 -1.32 10.76 -3.88
C GLU A 160 -0.78 9.95 -2.71
N ALA A 161 0.36 9.26 -2.88
CA ALA A 161 0.98 8.48 -1.82
C ALA A 161 1.34 9.33 -0.60
N THR A 162 1.89 10.52 -0.82
CA THR A 162 2.23 11.44 0.29
C THR A 162 0.97 11.90 1.02
N ARG A 163 -0.08 12.25 0.27
CA ARG A 163 -1.37 12.67 0.83
C ARG A 163 -2.03 11.52 1.61
N LEU A 164 -2.09 10.32 1.04
CA LEU A 164 -2.66 9.13 1.68
C LEU A 164 -1.93 8.78 2.98
N LEU A 165 -0.60 8.90 3.01
CA LEU A 165 0.15 8.69 4.25
C LEU A 165 -0.30 9.65 5.35
N ASP A 166 -0.48 10.93 5.03
CA ASP A 166 -0.93 11.92 6.01
C ASP A 166 -2.38 11.66 6.46
N GLU A 167 -3.29 11.34 5.53
CA GLU A 167 -4.70 11.00 5.84
C GLU A 167 -4.81 9.74 6.71
N MET A 168 -4.14 8.64 6.33
CA MET A 168 -4.15 7.39 7.10
C MET A 168 -3.56 7.55 8.50
N ARG A 169 -2.62 8.48 8.67
CA ARG A 169 -1.98 8.79 9.97
C ARG A 169 -2.76 9.80 10.78
N ARG A 170 -3.62 10.60 10.18
CA ARG A 170 -4.46 11.57 10.88
C ARG A 170 -5.80 10.98 11.28
N ASP A 171 -6.47 10.33 10.34
CA ASP A 171 -7.86 9.92 10.47
C ASP A 171 -8.07 8.42 10.29
N GLY A 172 -7.01 7.69 9.91
CA GLY A 172 -7.07 6.23 9.77
C GLY A 172 -7.01 5.45 11.08
N CYS A 173 -7.21 4.13 10.98
CA CYS A 173 -7.31 3.22 12.14
C CYS A 173 -6.11 3.28 13.09
N ARG A 174 -4.91 3.58 12.59
CA ARG A 174 -3.70 3.66 13.40
C ARG A 174 -3.73 4.83 14.39
N MET A 175 -4.52 5.88 14.12
CA MET A 175 -4.78 6.94 15.09
C MET A 175 -5.68 6.44 16.23
N GLU A 176 -6.69 5.63 15.94
CA GLU A 176 -7.55 5.03 16.98
C GLU A 176 -6.79 4.08 17.89
N ASN A 177 -5.78 3.37 17.37
CA ASN A 177 -4.87 2.59 18.21
C ASN A 177 -4.12 3.46 19.22
N THR A 178 -3.83 4.72 18.87
CA THR A 178 -3.19 5.64 19.83
C THR A 178 -4.15 6.00 20.95
N ARG A 179 -5.40 6.32 20.61
CA ARG A 179 -6.45 6.64 21.57
C ARG A 179 -6.75 5.48 22.51
N LYS A 180 -6.88 4.26 21.98
CA LYS A 180 -7.15 3.07 22.79
C LYS A 180 -6.00 2.73 23.74
N ASN A 181 -4.75 2.92 23.30
CA ASN A 181 -3.59 2.54 24.10
C ASN A 181 -3.21 3.56 25.18
N VAL A 182 -3.42 4.87 24.94
CA VAL A 182 -2.95 5.94 25.85
C VAL A 182 -4.00 7.03 26.11
N GLY A 183 -5.26 6.81 25.73
CA GLY A 183 -6.37 7.75 25.94
C GLY A 183 -6.38 8.98 25.04
N LYS A 184 -5.40 9.14 24.13
CA LYS A 184 -5.24 10.35 23.30
C LYS A 184 -5.01 10.03 21.83
N ARG A 185 -5.65 10.79 20.93
CA ARG A 185 -5.38 10.76 19.48
C ARG A 185 -4.10 11.54 19.20
N GLY A 186 -2.97 10.85 19.16
CA GLY A 186 -1.69 11.46 18.81
C GLY A 186 -0.51 10.52 18.96
N TYR A 187 0.46 10.66 18.05
CA TYR A 187 1.71 9.92 18.09
C TYR A 187 2.73 10.59 19.02
N ALA A 188 3.41 9.77 19.82
CA ALA A 188 4.39 10.22 20.81
C ALA A 188 5.77 10.48 20.18
N PHE A 189 5.82 11.31 19.13
CA PHE A 189 7.08 11.82 18.57
C PHE A 189 7.26 13.28 18.96
N ASN A 190 8.47 13.66 19.37
CA ASN A 190 8.86 15.07 19.40
C ASN A 190 9.30 15.55 18.00
N GLY A 191 9.40 16.86 17.81
CA GLY A 191 9.72 17.46 16.51
C GLY A 191 11.05 16.98 15.92
N LEU A 192 12.08 16.78 16.76
CA LEU A 192 13.39 16.30 16.30
C LEU A 192 13.32 14.82 15.89
N GLN A 193 12.76 13.95 16.73
CA GLN A 193 12.58 12.51 16.46
C GLN A 193 11.86 12.29 15.13
N ARG A 194 10.79 13.06 14.90
CA ARG A 194 10.04 13.01 13.66
C ARG A 194 10.87 13.46 12.46
N ARG A 195 11.62 14.56 12.56
CA ARG A 195 12.46 15.07 11.45
C ARG A 195 13.58 14.09 11.09
N LEU A 196 14.13 13.37 12.08
CA LEU A 196 15.17 12.36 11.88
C LEU A 196 14.68 11.08 11.19
N LEU A 197 13.36 10.84 11.13
CA LEU A 197 12.80 9.73 10.37
C LEU A 197 12.83 10.03 8.86
N PRO A 198 12.98 9.00 8.00
CA PRO A 198 12.74 9.13 6.57
C PRO A 198 11.34 9.67 6.29
N LYS A 199 11.15 10.47 5.22
CA LYS A 199 9.87 11.12 4.89
C LYS A 199 8.68 10.16 4.95
N ALA A 200 8.80 8.98 4.35
CA ALA A 200 7.76 7.95 4.31
C ALA A 200 7.37 7.41 5.70
N LEU A 201 8.20 7.56 6.74
CA LEU A 201 7.96 7.09 8.11
C LEU A 201 7.64 8.21 9.10
N ARG A 202 7.41 9.45 8.64
CA ARG A 202 7.05 10.57 9.52
C ARG A 202 5.56 10.58 9.81
N ALA A 203 5.19 10.85 11.06
CA ALA A 203 3.81 11.22 11.38
C ALA A 203 3.37 12.47 10.59
N ALA A 204 2.07 12.75 10.46
CA ALA A 204 1.54 13.98 9.86
C ALA A 204 1.70 15.18 10.81
N LYS A 205 1.86 16.43 10.31
CA LYS A 205 2.41 17.61 11.05
C LYS A 205 1.75 17.88 12.40
N ASP A 206 0.45 17.76 12.43
CA ASP A 206 -0.47 18.03 13.52
C ASP A 206 -0.89 16.80 14.33
N THR A 207 -0.37 15.62 13.99
CA THR A 207 -0.74 14.36 14.67
C THR A 207 0.23 13.97 15.79
N THR A 208 1.22 14.80 16.10
CA THR A 208 2.21 14.52 17.15
C THR A 208 1.86 15.23 18.44
N CYS A 209 1.81 14.48 19.55
CA CYS A 209 1.47 15.02 20.87
C CYS A 209 2.70 15.37 21.74
N GLY A 210 3.88 15.52 21.12
CA GLY A 210 5.08 16.02 21.78
C GLY A 210 5.57 15.10 22.90
N GLY A 211 6.21 13.98 22.52
CA GLY A 211 7.00 13.15 23.43
C GLY A 211 6.39 12.91 24.81
N LEU A 212 5.08 12.66 24.91
CA LEU A 212 4.48 12.23 26.16
C LEU A 212 5.11 10.87 26.51
N GLN A 213 5.93 10.89 27.56
CA GLN A 213 6.35 9.69 28.26
C GLN A 213 5.08 8.94 28.66
N SER A 214 4.99 7.67 28.26
CA SER A 214 4.15 6.69 28.94
C SER A 214 4.64 6.51 30.37
#